data_AF-A0A5C2CZN2-F1
#
_entry.id   AF-A0A5C2CZN2-F1
#
_cell.length_a   1.000
_cell.length_b   1.000
_cell.length_c   1.000
_cell.angle_alpha   90.00
_cell.angle_beta   90.00
_cell.angle_gamma   90.00
#
_symmetry.space_group_name_H-M   'P 1'
#
loop_
_entity.id
_entity.type
_entity.pdbx_description
1 polymer ?
#
loop_
_entity_poly.entity_id
_entity_poly.type
_entity_poly.pdbx_seq_one_letter_code
_entity_poly.pdbx_strand_id
1 'polypeptide(L)'
;MARLFSIGPGISLKGRKFKGLRGFAGKPFHPPLTDLVVGAYFFFGVFDLISYLATDPRTEYDFFRAATILLISGALFSLPTMLTGFWDWLKSTPSGTQVWRTANFHMAMMLTTGALVLANILWRTSGDGKVEASLGLTLFSLVITGLMTLGATYGGSLTYDYSFNVEELDGRVWEKSETDIYPADKPLK
;
A
#
# COMPACT_ATOMS: atom_id res chain seq x y z
N MET A 1 19.17 25.58 23.56
CA MET A 1 19.45 25.09 22.20
C MET A 1 18.11 24.76 21.57
N ALA A 2 17.82 25.25 20.36
CA ALA A 2 16.60 24.88 19.66
C ALA A 2 16.60 23.36 19.40
N ARG A 3 15.54 22.66 19.78
CA ARG A 3 15.37 21.25 19.42
C ARG A 3 15.07 21.14 17.93
N LEU A 4 15.99 20.52 17.20
CA LEU A 4 15.85 20.27 15.76
C LEU A 4 15.07 18.99 15.44
N PHE A 5 14.94 18.07 16.40
CA PHE A 5 14.36 16.74 16.17
C PHE A 5 13.36 16.34 17.25
N SER A 6 12.25 15.76 16.82
CA SER A 6 11.23 15.11 17.67
C SER A 6 11.15 13.62 17.31
N ILE A 7 11.98 12.79 17.95
CA ILE A 7 12.10 11.36 17.62
C ILE A 7 11.13 10.51 18.47
N GLY A 8 11.08 10.78 19.77
CA GLY A 8 10.35 9.97 20.76
C GLY A 8 8.86 9.77 20.44
N PRO A 9 8.07 10.83 20.16
CA PRO A 9 6.65 10.69 19.86
C PRO A 9 6.36 9.82 18.63
N GLY A 10 7.24 9.87 17.63
CA GLY A 10 7.10 9.14 16.37
C GLY A 10 7.23 7.62 16.55
N ILE A 11 8.07 7.15 17.47
CA ILE A 11 8.32 5.72 17.71
C ILE A 11 7.58 5.17 18.94
N SER A 12 7.00 6.03 19.78
CA SER A 12 6.33 5.59 21.00
C SER A 12 5.00 4.89 20.75
N LEU A 13 4.86 3.70 21.35
CA LEU A 13 3.60 2.97 21.48
C LEU A 13 2.92 3.18 22.85
N LYS A 14 3.58 3.84 23.80
CA LYS A 14 3.04 4.09 25.14
C LYS A 14 1.76 4.92 25.03
N GLY A 15 0.71 4.50 25.74
CA GLY A 15 -0.60 5.16 25.73
C GLY A 15 -1.46 4.84 24.51
N ARG A 16 -0.97 4.07 23.52
CA ARG A 16 -1.77 3.66 22.35
C ARG A 16 -2.51 2.36 22.65
N LYS A 17 -3.83 2.37 22.49
CA LYS A 17 -4.65 1.16 22.58
C LYS A 17 -4.35 0.23 21.40
N PHE A 18 -4.06 -1.04 21.66
CA PHE A 18 -3.95 -2.07 20.63
C PHE A 18 -5.35 -2.46 20.13
N LYS A 19 -5.53 -2.52 18.80
CA LYS A 19 -6.82 -2.77 18.13
C LYS A 19 -6.79 -4.05 17.28
N GLY A 20 -5.88 -4.99 17.58
CA GLY A 20 -5.72 -6.24 16.84
C GLY A 20 -5.06 -6.02 15.47
N LEU A 21 -5.60 -6.64 14.41
CA LEU A 21 -5.10 -6.49 13.04
C LEU A 21 -5.16 -5.06 12.48
N ARG A 22 -5.91 -4.17 13.14
CA ARG A 22 -5.95 -2.73 12.81
C ARG A 22 -4.71 -1.98 13.28
N GLY A 23 -3.83 -2.61 14.05
CA GLY A 23 -2.65 -1.99 14.64
C GLY A 23 -2.95 -1.27 15.95
N PHE A 24 -2.22 -0.18 16.20
CA PHE A 24 -2.37 0.63 17.40
C PHE A 24 -3.13 1.91 17.09
N ALA A 25 -3.78 2.49 18.10
CA ALA A 25 -4.36 3.83 18.05
C ALA A 25 -3.38 4.84 17.43
N GLY A 26 -3.71 5.40 16.25
CA GLY A 26 -2.86 6.33 15.48
C GLY A 26 -1.59 5.73 14.85
N LYS A 27 -1.48 4.40 14.77
CA LYS A 27 -0.43 3.63 14.08
C LYS A 27 -1.06 2.38 13.43
N PRO A 28 -1.84 2.56 12.35
CA PRO A 28 -2.50 1.44 11.68
C PRO A 28 -1.49 0.56 10.93
N PHE A 29 -1.80 -0.74 10.81
CA PHE A 29 -0.94 -1.68 10.07
C PHE A 29 -1.17 -1.66 8.56
N HIS A 30 -2.39 -1.38 8.10
CA HIS A 30 -2.72 -1.46 6.68
C HIS A 30 -1.94 -0.46 5.80
N PRO A 31 -1.90 0.86 6.09
CA PRO A 31 -1.22 1.80 5.19
C PRO A 31 0.28 1.52 4.98
N PRO A 32 1.10 1.23 6.02
CA PRO A 32 2.51 0.88 5.80
C PRO A 32 2.70 -0.39 4.97
N LEU A 33 1.79 -1.38 5.08
CA LEU A 33 1.84 -2.58 4.24
C LEU A 33 1.45 -2.26 2.79
N THR A 34 0.53 -1.32 2.56
CA THR A 34 0.19 -0.88 1.20
C THR A 34 1.37 -0.23 0.48
N ASP A 35 2.26 0.47 1.18
CA ASP A 35 3.44 1.10 0.54
C ASP A 35 4.32 0.06 -0.17
N LEU A 36 4.53 -1.10 0.47
CA LEU A 36 5.29 -2.22 -0.11
C LEU A 36 4.61 -2.78 -1.36
N VAL A 37 3.29 -2.95 -1.29
CA VAL A 37 2.48 -3.54 -2.38
C VAL A 37 2.37 -2.58 -3.56
N VAL A 38 2.06 -1.30 -3.31
CA VAL A 38 1.94 -0.25 -4.33
C VAL A 38 3.27 -0.07 -5.03
N GLY A 39 4.37 0.06 -4.27
CA GLY A 39 5.71 0.17 -4.84
C GLY A 39 6.07 -1.05 -5.71
N ALA A 40 5.83 -2.27 -5.20
CA ALA A 40 6.14 -3.49 -5.93
C ALA A 40 5.39 -3.57 -7.27
N TYR A 41 4.07 -3.36 -7.28
CA TYR A 41 3.28 -3.49 -8.50
C TYR A 41 3.46 -2.30 -9.45
N PHE A 42 3.79 -1.11 -8.96
CA PHE A 42 4.15 0.01 -9.82
C PHE A 42 5.45 -0.27 -10.58
N PHE A 43 6.52 -0.63 -9.86
CA PHE A 43 7.81 -0.89 -10.50
C PHE A 43 7.82 -2.18 -11.31
N PHE A 44 6.99 -3.17 -10.96
CA PHE A 44 6.76 -4.36 -11.78
C PHE A 44 6.37 -4.00 -13.22
N GLY A 45 5.33 -3.18 -13.43
CA GLY A 45 4.91 -2.81 -14.78
C GLY A 45 5.91 -1.91 -15.50
N VAL A 46 6.58 -1.00 -14.77
CA VAL A 46 7.69 -0.20 -15.32
C VAL A 46 8.82 -1.10 -15.81
N PHE A 47 9.18 -2.14 -15.05
CA PHE A 47 10.28 -3.03 -15.39
C PHE A 47 9.94 -3.96 -16.54
N ASP A 48 8.70 -4.45 -16.64
CA ASP A 48 8.28 -5.17 -17.86
C ASP A 48 8.29 -4.27 -19.09
N LEU A 49 7.90 -3.00 -18.95
CA LEU A 49 7.98 -2.04 -20.06
C LEU A 49 9.43 -1.80 -20.49
N ILE A 50 10.36 -1.65 -19.54
CA ILE A 50 11.79 -1.53 -19.84
C ILE A 50 12.30 -2.80 -20.52
N SER A 51 11.93 -3.98 -20.01
CA SER A 51 12.29 -5.27 -20.61
C SER A 51 11.82 -5.38 -22.06
N TYR A 52 10.59 -4.97 -22.35
CA TYR A 52 10.02 -5.02 -23.70
C TYR A 52 10.65 -4.02 -24.69
N LEU A 53 11.02 -2.82 -24.21
CA LEU A 53 11.60 -1.77 -25.04
C LEU A 53 13.12 -1.87 -25.20
N ALA A 54 13.78 -2.69 -24.35
CA ALA A 54 15.20 -2.92 -24.45
C ALA A 54 15.55 -3.58 -25.80
N THR A 55 16.77 -3.29 -26.27
CA THR A 55 17.30 -3.82 -27.54
C THR A 55 18.53 -4.69 -27.32
N ASP A 56 19.02 -4.75 -26.09
CA ASP A 56 20.13 -5.61 -25.69
C ASP A 56 19.62 -6.76 -24.79
N PRO A 57 20.04 -8.02 -25.04
CA PRO A 57 19.51 -9.18 -24.32
C PRO A 57 19.71 -9.15 -22.80
N ARG A 58 20.71 -8.42 -22.31
CA ARG A 58 21.01 -8.37 -20.87
C ARG A 58 20.00 -7.51 -20.14
N THR A 59 19.71 -6.33 -20.65
CA THR A 59 18.71 -5.43 -20.07
C THR A 59 17.31 -6.05 -20.14
N GLU A 60 16.95 -6.67 -21.27
CA GLU A 60 15.69 -7.41 -21.43
C GLU A 60 15.49 -8.42 -20.29
N TYR A 61 16.51 -9.25 -20.05
CA TYR A 61 16.54 -10.29 -19.05
C TYR A 61 16.48 -9.76 -17.60
N ASP A 62 17.38 -8.83 -17.27
CA ASP A 62 17.55 -8.33 -15.90
C ASP A 62 16.26 -7.65 -15.42
N PHE A 63 15.63 -6.84 -16.28
CA PHE A 63 14.37 -6.16 -15.95
C PHE A 63 13.18 -7.11 -15.92
N PHE A 64 13.09 -8.10 -16.81
CA PHE A 64 12.04 -9.11 -16.75
C PHE A 64 12.08 -9.92 -15.45
N ARG A 65 13.29 -10.30 -15.01
CA ARG A 65 13.49 -11.00 -13.74
C ARG A 65 13.18 -10.12 -12.55
N ALA A 66 13.63 -8.87 -12.55
CA ALA A 66 13.31 -7.92 -11.50
C ALA A 66 11.79 -7.70 -11.39
N ALA A 67 11.09 -7.51 -12.52
CA ALA A 67 9.64 -7.41 -12.58
C ALA A 67 8.96 -8.64 -11.97
N THR A 68 9.41 -9.84 -12.35
CA THR A 68 8.87 -11.11 -11.81
C THR A 68 9.05 -11.22 -10.29
N ILE A 69 10.23 -10.85 -9.77
CA ILE A 69 10.51 -10.84 -8.34
C ILE A 69 9.60 -9.85 -7.61
N LEU A 70 9.42 -8.64 -8.16
CA LEU A 70 8.53 -7.62 -7.60
C LEU A 70 7.06 -8.09 -7.61
N LEU A 71 6.59 -8.71 -8.70
CA LEU A 71 5.24 -9.24 -8.79
C LEU A 71 4.96 -10.28 -7.70
N ILE A 72 5.86 -11.25 -7.54
CA ILE A 72 5.73 -12.32 -6.54
C ILE A 72 5.84 -11.74 -5.12
N SER A 73 6.80 -10.85 -4.86
CA SER A 73 6.98 -10.20 -3.56
C SER A 73 5.74 -9.36 -3.20
N GLY A 74 5.23 -8.59 -4.16
CA GLY A 74 3.99 -7.82 -4.02
C GLY A 74 2.80 -8.72 -3.70
N ALA A 75 2.68 -9.88 -4.35
CA ALA A 75 1.62 -10.86 -4.06
C ALA A 75 1.72 -11.43 -2.64
N LEU A 76 2.94 -11.73 -2.16
CA LEU A 76 3.17 -12.19 -0.79
C LEU A 76 2.76 -11.12 0.24
N PHE A 77 3.15 -9.86 0.04
CA PHE A 77 2.78 -8.76 0.93
C PHE A 77 1.31 -8.32 0.76
N SER A 78 0.66 -8.66 -0.36
CA SER A 78 -0.78 -8.39 -0.54
C SER A 78 -1.64 -9.15 0.46
N LEU A 79 -1.23 -10.36 0.89
CA LEU A 79 -1.99 -11.16 1.86
C LEU A 79 -2.17 -10.44 3.22
N PRO A 80 -1.10 -10.05 3.96
CA PRO A 80 -1.28 -9.32 5.21
C PRO A 80 -1.94 -7.96 4.97
N THR A 81 -1.65 -7.28 3.85
CA THR A 81 -2.29 -6.00 3.49
C THR A 81 -3.80 -6.14 3.37
N MET A 82 -4.28 -7.15 2.66
CA MET A 82 -5.70 -7.44 2.49
C MET A 82 -6.37 -7.82 3.80
N LEU A 83 -5.72 -8.63 4.64
CA LEU A 83 -6.26 -9.03 5.93
C LEU A 83 -6.45 -7.84 6.88
N THR A 84 -5.45 -6.96 6.97
CA THR A 84 -5.56 -5.76 7.81
C THR A 84 -6.60 -4.77 7.26
N GLY A 85 -6.64 -4.57 5.94
CA GLY A 85 -7.61 -3.68 5.28
C GLY A 85 -9.06 -4.19 5.40
N PHE A 86 -9.28 -5.49 5.24
CA PHE A 86 -10.58 -6.11 5.46
C PHE A 86 -11.05 -5.94 6.91
N TRP A 87 -10.14 -6.10 7.88
CA TRP A 87 -10.47 -5.90 9.28
C TRP A 87 -10.81 -4.44 9.62
N ASP A 88 -10.12 -3.49 8.99
CA ASP A 88 -10.43 -2.07 9.09
C ASP A 88 -11.81 -1.76 8.52
N TRP A 89 -12.13 -2.28 7.34
CA TRP A 89 -13.48 -2.17 6.75
C TRP A 89 -14.55 -2.76 7.67
N LEU A 90 -14.35 -3.99 8.15
CA LEU A 90 -15.32 -4.70 8.98
C LEU A 90 -15.62 -3.97 10.31
N LYS A 91 -14.63 -3.28 10.89
CA LYS A 91 -14.73 -2.70 12.23
C LYS A 91 -14.83 -1.17 12.26
N SER A 92 -14.65 -0.48 11.14
CA SER A 92 -14.47 0.99 11.13
C SER A 92 -15.27 1.72 10.05
N THR A 93 -15.95 1.01 9.15
CA THR A 93 -16.84 1.62 8.15
C THR A 93 -18.31 1.27 8.41
N PRO A 94 -19.08 2.14 9.09
CA PRO A 94 -20.53 2.00 9.20
C PRO A 94 -21.19 1.97 7.82
N SER A 95 -22.11 1.04 7.61
CA SER A 95 -22.82 0.86 6.34
C SER A 95 -23.64 2.10 5.95
N GLY A 96 -23.82 2.30 4.64
CA GLY A 96 -24.60 3.42 4.10
C GLY A 96 -23.89 4.78 4.07
N THR A 97 -22.72 4.92 4.70
CA THR A 97 -21.92 6.16 4.68
C THR A 97 -21.16 6.35 3.36
N GLN A 98 -20.71 7.58 3.08
CA GLN A 98 -19.83 7.86 1.94
C GLN A 98 -18.51 7.09 2.02
N VAL A 99 -17.89 7.06 3.20
CA VAL A 99 -16.65 6.31 3.46
C VAL A 99 -16.85 4.83 3.16
N TRP A 100 -17.98 4.24 3.56
CA TRP A 100 -18.29 2.83 3.26
C TRP A 100 -18.41 2.55 1.76
N ARG A 101 -19.04 3.44 0.98
CA ARG A 101 -19.12 3.29 -0.48
C ARG A 101 -17.74 3.38 -1.12
N THR A 102 -16.91 4.34 -0.71
CA THR A 102 -15.52 4.47 -1.21
C THR A 102 -14.67 3.27 -0.81
N ALA A 103 -14.78 2.78 0.42
CA ALA A 103 -14.06 1.61 0.89
C ALA A 103 -14.47 0.33 0.13
N ASN A 104 -15.75 0.15 -0.17
CA ASN A 104 -16.22 -0.95 -1.01
C ASN A 104 -15.64 -0.88 -2.42
N PHE A 105 -15.65 0.30 -3.04
CA PHE A 105 -15.10 0.49 -4.39
C PHE A 105 -13.59 0.22 -4.42
N HIS A 106 -12.85 0.77 -3.46
CA HIS A 106 -11.43 0.47 -3.26
C HIS A 106 -11.18 -1.03 -3.10
N MET A 107 -11.92 -1.71 -2.20
CA MET A 107 -11.78 -3.16 -1.99
C MET A 107 -12.07 -3.95 -3.27
N ALA A 108 -13.13 -3.62 -4.00
CA ALA A 108 -13.47 -4.28 -5.26
C ALA A 108 -12.34 -4.15 -6.31
N MET A 109 -11.74 -2.97 -6.45
CA MET A 109 -10.59 -2.76 -7.32
C MET A 109 -9.37 -3.58 -6.87
N MET A 110 -9.08 -3.63 -5.57
CA MET A 110 -7.92 -4.37 -5.04
C MET A 110 -8.08 -5.88 -5.17
N LEU A 111 -9.30 -6.41 -4.97
CA LEU A 111 -9.59 -7.82 -5.23
C LEU A 111 -9.46 -8.16 -6.73
N THR A 112 -9.95 -7.27 -7.60
CA THR A 112 -9.80 -7.43 -9.06
C THR A 112 -8.32 -7.41 -9.45
N THR A 113 -7.56 -6.45 -8.93
CA THR A 113 -6.11 -6.33 -9.18
C THR A 113 -5.37 -7.57 -8.69
N GLY A 114 -5.70 -8.07 -7.50
CA GLY A 114 -5.13 -9.31 -6.96
C GLY A 114 -5.40 -10.53 -7.85
N ALA A 115 -6.62 -10.67 -8.39
CA ALA A 115 -6.93 -11.74 -9.34
C ALA A 115 -6.10 -11.62 -10.63
N LEU A 116 -5.92 -10.42 -11.16
CA LEU A 116 -5.07 -10.18 -12.34
C LEU A 116 -3.59 -10.45 -12.06
N VAL A 117 -3.10 -10.11 -10.87
CA VAL A 117 -1.73 -10.47 -10.43
C VAL A 117 -1.54 -11.97 -10.44
N LEU A 118 -2.46 -12.74 -9.85
CA LEU A 118 -2.39 -14.21 -9.86
C LEU A 118 -2.41 -14.76 -11.29
N ALA A 119 -3.26 -14.21 -12.15
CA ALA A 119 -3.30 -14.59 -13.57
C ALA A 119 -1.99 -14.25 -14.31
N ASN A 120 -1.36 -13.11 -14.01
CA ASN A 120 -0.06 -12.74 -14.59
C ASN A 120 1.07 -13.66 -14.10
N ILE A 121 1.09 -14.01 -12.81
CA ILE A 121 2.01 -15.00 -12.25
C ILE A 121 1.83 -16.34 -12.97
N LEU A 122 0.59 -16.81 -13.11
CA LEU A 122 0.29 -18.05 -13.82
C LEU A 122 0.77 -18.02 -15.27
N TRP A 123 0.53 -16.93 -16.01
CA TRP A 123 1.05 -16.74 -17.37
C TRP A 123 2.57 -16.86 -17.41
N ARG A 124 3.29 -16.17 -16.52
CA ARG A 124 4.76 -16.25 -16.45
C ARG A 124 5.26 -17.66 -16.20
N THR A 125 4.55 -18.43 -15.36
CA THR A 125 4.95 -19.80 -15.00
C THR A 125 4.53 -20.88 -15.99
N SER A 126 3.54 -20.62 -16.85
CA SER A 126 3.01 -21.59 -17.81
C SER A 126 3.63 -21.52 -19.21
N GLY A 127 4.39 -20.46 -19.50
CA GLY A 127 5.04 -20.28 -20.80
C GLY A 127 6.29 -21.13 -21.00
N ASP A 128 6.84 -21.06 -22.22
CA ASP A 128 7.98 -21.89 -22.69
C ASP A 128 9.35 -21.52 -22.07
N GLY A 129 9.38 -20.91 -20.89
CA GLY A 129 10.62 -20.44 -20.25
C GLY A 129 11.22 -19.18 -20.87
N LYS A 130 10.38 -18.33 -21.50
CA LYS A 130 10.81 -17.02 -22.03
C LYS A 130 11.42 -16.16 -20.94
N VAL A 131 12.40 -15.36 -21.34
CA VAL A 131 13.25 -14.61 -20.40
C VAL A 131 13.12 -13.09 -20.58
N GLU A 132 12.18 -12.66 -21.40
CA GLU A 132 11.86 -11.29 -21.78
C GLU A 132 10.35 -11.02 -21.75
N ALA A 133 9.98 -9.76 -21.54
CA ALA A 133 8.58 -9.35 -21.56
C ALA A 133 8.05 -9.27 -23.01
N SER A 134 7.06 -10.10 -23.34
CA SER A 134 6.31 -9.93 -24.60
C SER A 134 5.40 -8.69 -24.55
N LEU A 135 4.96 -8.19 -25.71
CA LEU A 135 3.99 -7.08 -25.78
C LEU A 135 2.72 -7.39 -24.98
N GLY A 136 2.14 -8.59 -25.14
CA GLY A 136 0.92 -8.98 -24.44
C GLY A 136 1.09 -9.00 -22.92
N LEU A 137 2.21 -9.55 -22.43
CA LEU A 137 2.52 -9.57 -21.01
C LEU A 137 2.76 -8.15 -20.47
N THR A 138 3.47 -7.30 -21.23
CA THR A 138 3.74 -5.91 -20.87
C THR A 138 2.45 -5.11 -20.73
N LEU A 139 1.56 -5.18 -21.72
CA LEU A 139 0.25 -4.52 -21.64
C LEU A 139 -0.55 -5.02 -20.43
N PHE A 140 -0.50 -6.32 -20.13
CA PHE A 140 -1.17 -6.87 -18.96
C PHE A 140 -0.59 -6.32 -17.65
N SER A 141 0.73 -6.24 -17.54
CA SER A 141 1.42 -5.64 -16.40
C SER A 141 1.09 -4.15 -16.23
N LEU A 142 0.95 -3.41 -17.32
CA LEU A 142 0.55 -2.01 -17.30
C LEU A 142 -0.90 -1.81 -16.86
N VAL A 143 -1.82 -2.72 -17.22
CA VAL A 143 -3.20 -2.72 -16.70
C VAL A 143 -3.21 -2.92 -15.18
N ILE A 144 -2.45 -3.90 -14.68
CA ILE A 144 -2.30 -4.14 -13.23
C ILE A 144 -1.73 -2.89 -12.54
N THR A 145 -0.69 -2.29 -13.13
CA THR A 145 -0.06 -1.07 -12.62
C THR A 145 -1.06 0.09 -12.55
N GLY A 146 -1.83 0.31 -13.62
CA GLY A 146 -2.85 1.36 -13.66
C GLY A 146 -3.95 1.15 -12.62
N LEU A 147 -4.47 -0.08 -12.48
CA LEU A 147 -5.46 -0.41 -11.46
C LEU A 147 -4.90 -0.23 -10.04
N MET A 148 -3.63 -0.59 -9.81
CA MET A 148 -2.96 -0.35 -8.54
C MET A 148 -2.85 1.14 -8.23
N THR A 149 -2.43 1.97 -9.20
CA THR A 149 -2.36 3.43 -9.03
C THR A 149 -3.73 4.02 -8.72
N LEU A 150 -4.79 3.61 -9.44
CA LEU A 150 -6.16 4.03 -9.13
C LEU A 150 -6.57 3.59 -7.72
N GLY A 151 -6.31 2.34 -7.36
CA GLY A 151 -6.53 1.81 -6.02
C GLY A 151 -5.88 2.64 -4.93
N ALA A 152 -4.61 2.99 -5.12
CA ALA A 152 -3.84 3.84 -4.22
C ALA A 152 -4.47 5.23 -4.08
N THR A 153 -5.00 5.83 -5.16
CA THR A 153 -5.74 7.10 -5.09
C THR A 153 -6.94 7.01 -4.16
N TYR A 154 -7.79 5.97 -4.30
CA TYR A 154 -8.95 5.82 -3.42
C TYR A 154 -8.55 5.45 -1.97
N GLY A 155 -7.47 4.68 -1.78
CA GLY A 155 -6.89 4.42 -0.46
C GLY A 155 -6.35 5.70 0.19
N GLY A 156 -5.76 6.58 -0.62
CA GLY A 156 -5.33 7.92 -0.26
C GLY A 156 -6.49 8.77 0.22
N SER A 157 -7.59 8.86 -0.55
CA SER A 157 -8.79 9.59 -0.11
C SER A 157 -9.39 9.06 1.19
N LEU A 158 -9.42 7.73 1.40
CA LEU A 158 -9.84 7.16 2.68
C LEU A 158 -8.96 7.70 3.83
N THR A 159 -7.64 7.72 3.64
CA THR A 159 -6.69 8.10 4.70
C THR A 159 -6.65 9.61 4.93
N TYR A 160 -6.51 10.40 3.86
CA TYR A 160 -6.19 11.83 3.92
C TYR A 160 -7.42 12.73 3.85
N ASP A 161 -8.47 12.34 3.12
CA ASP A 161 -9.69 13.15 3.00
C ASP A 161 -10.73 12.77 4.07
N TYR A 162 -10.81 11.48 4.42
CA TYR A 162 -11.81 10.97 5.37
C TYR A 162 -11.23 10.59 6.74
N SER A 163 -9.93 10.83 6.96
CA SER A 163 -9.23 10.51 8.21
C SER A 163 -9.45 9.06 8.69
N PHE A 164 -9.58 8.12 7.74
CA PHE A 164 -9.96 6.74 8.05
C PHE A 164 -8.88 6.07 8.91
N ASN A 165 -9.24 5.74 10.15
CA ASN A 165 -8.33 5.19 11.17
C ASN A 165 -7.12 6.07 11.51
N VAL A 166 -7.14 7.36 11.15
CA VAL A 166 -6.16 8.35 11.57
C VAL A 166 -6.62 8.95 12.90
N GLU A 167 -5.68 9.14 13.83
CA GLU A 167 -5.95 9.82 15.09
C GLU A 167 -5.17 11.12 15.15
N GLU A 168 -5.88 12.24 14.99
CA GLU A 168 -5.30 13.57 15.14
C GLU A 168 -4.67 13.72 16.54
N LEU A 169 -3.42 14.15 16.56
CA LEU A 169 -2.80 14.71 17.75
C LEU A 169 -3.34 16.13 17.93
N ASP A 170 -3.38 16.56 19.19
CA ASP A 170 -3.77 17.91 19.57
C ASP A 170 -3.06 18.96 18.68
N GLY A 171 -3.78 19.99 18.24
CA GLY A 171 -3.26 21.06 17.37
C GLY A 171 -2.03 21.78 17.92
N ARG A 172 -1.76 21.64 19.23
CA ARG A 172 -0.52 22.10 19.88
C ARG A 172 0.77 21.58 19.24
N VAL A 173 0.74 20.47 18.47
CA VAL A 173 1.94 20.00 17.73
C VAL A 173 2.42 20.97 16.65
N TRP A 174 1.57 21.91 16.24
CA TRP A 174 1.89 22.96 15.26
C TRP A 174 2.34 24.27 15.91
N GLU A 175 2.25 24.38 17.24
CA GLU A 175 2.69 25.55 17.99
C GLU A 175 4.20 25.50 18.25
N LYS A 176 4.84 26.67 18.32
CA LYS A 176 6.27 26.75 18.66
C LYS A 176 6.47 26.27 20.11
N SER A 177 7.19 25.16 20.27
CA SER A 177 7.46 24.52 21.56
C SER A 177 8.81 23.81 21.54
N GLU A 178 9.49 23.76 22.68
CA GLU A 178 10.68 22.93 22.90
C GLU A 178 10.34 21.56 23.53
N THR A 179 9.08 21.38 23.92
CA THR A 179 8.53 20.14 24.49
C THR A 179 7.78 19.36 23.43
N ASP A 180 8.14 18.08 23.31
CA ASP A 180 7.42 17.11 22.50
C ASP A 180 6.10 16.72 23.16
N ILE A 181 5.06 16.56 22.35
CA ILE A 181 3.77 16.04 22.81
C ILE A 181 3.71 14.55 22.47
N TYR A 182 3.52 13.70 23.47
CA TYR A 182 3.42 12.27 23.28
C TYR A 182 1.96 11.82 23.04
N PRO A 183 1.74 10.70 22.34
CA PRO A 183 0.41 10.13 22.19
C PRO A 183 -0.30 9.82 23.51
N ALA A 184 0.46 9.52 24.56
CA ALA A 184 -0.05 9.29 25.91
C ALA A 184 -0.57 10.56 26.60
N ASP A 185 -0.21 11.74 26.09
CA ASP A 185 -0.60 13.04 26.66
C ASP A 185 -1.96 13.51 26.09
N LYS A 186 -2.58 12.74 25.19
CA LYS A 186 -3.94 13.01 24.72
C LYS A 186 -4.93 12.82 25.89
N PRO A 187 -5.82 13.79 26.17
CA PRO A 187 -6.95 13.52 27.04
C PRO A 187 -7.78 12.38 26.43
N LEU A 188 -8.19 11.41 27.26
CA LEU A 188 -9.07 10.33 26.83
C LEU A 188 -10.37 10.96 26.32
N LYS A 189 -10.67 10.76 25.02
CA LYS A 189 -11.98 11.06 24.43
C LYS A 189 -12.95 9.94 24.75
#